data_AF-A0A7X3QPS0-F1
#
_entry.id   AF-A0A7X3QPS0-F1
#
_cell.length_a   1.000
_cell.length_b   1.000
_cell.length_c   1.000
_cell.angle_alpha   90.00
_cell.angle_beta   90.00
_cell.angle_gamma   90.00
#
_symmetry.space_group_name_H-M   'P 1'
#
loop_
_entity.id
_entity.type
_entity.pdbx_description
1 polymer ?
#
loop_
_entity_poly.entity_id
_entity_poly.type
_entity_poly.pdbx_seq_one_letter_code
_entity_poly.pdbx_strand_id
1 'polypeptide(L)'
;MLLYLRSEVTEGNTDPNRKKSSPLEKLAMKAWKASVSGPAMLSLSNVMGRIAQMPFVRKGRLRRLPPPLSGWTRHRSFPAISSSSFRARWKKGIE
;
A
#
# COMPACT_ATOMS: atom_id res chain seq x y z
N MET A 1 12.14 -12.98 -23.69
CA MET A 1 11.23 -11.93 -23.19
C MET A 1 11.42 -11.64 -21.70
N LEU A 2 11.27 -12.61 -20.78
CA LEU A 2 11.48 -12.36 -19.34
C LEU A 2 12.94 -12.08 -18.95
N LEU A 3 13.91 -12.72 -19.62
CA LEU A 3 15.33 -12.44 -19.41
C LEU A 3 15.71 -11.00 -19.78
N TYR A 4 15.08 -10.46 -20.84
CA TYR A 4 15.25 -9.07 -21.25
C TYR A 4 14.67 -8.09 -20.22
N LEU A 5 13.50 -8.37 -19.66
CA LEU A 5 12.94 -7.55 -18.57
C LEU A 5 13.77 -7.62 -17.29
N ARG A 6 14.39 -8.78 -17.01
CA ARG A 6 15.30 -8.93 -15.89
C ARG A 6 16.57 -8.09 -16.08
N SER A 7 17.22 -8.20 -17.24
CA SER A 7 18.43 -7.44 -17.55
C SER A 7 18.17 -5.93 -17.50
N GLU A 8 17.03 -5.49 -18.05
CA GLU A 8 16.54 -4.11 -17.99
C GLU A 8 16.43 -3.54 -16.56
N VAL A 9 15.97 -4.35 -15.61
CA VAL A 9 15.85 -3.96 -14.19
C VAL A 9 17.20 -3.98 -13.49
N THR A 10 18.08 -4.93 -13.81
CA THR A 10 19.38 -5.10 -13.14
C THR A 10 20.45 -4.15 -13.66
N GLU A 11 20.49 -3.91 -14.96
CA GLU A 11 21.51 -3.10 -15.62
C GLU A 11 21.18 -1.61 -15.55
N GLY A 12 19.93 -1.26 -15.18
CA GLY A 12 19.46 0.12 -15.11
C GLY A 12 19.36 0.69 -16.51
N ASN A 13 18.20 0.50 -17.13
CA ASN A 13 17.87 0.84 -18.51
C ASN A 13 18.62 2.08 -19.09
N THR A 14 19.40 1.82 -20.14
CA THR A 14 20.24 2.75 -20.93
C THR A 14 19.45 3.49 -22.03
N ASP A 15 18.12 3.56 -21.97
CA ASP A 15 17.30 4.30 -22.95
C ASP A 15 17.28 5.81 -22.64
N PRO A 16 17.89 6.67 -23.48
CA PRO A 16 17.93 8.12 -23.24
C PRO A 16 16.55 8.80 -23.34
N ASN A 17 15.58 8.17 -23.99
CA ASN A 17 14.25 8.74 -24.24
C ASN A 17 13.18 8.24 -23.23
N ARG A 18 13.55 7.39 -22.28
CA ARG A 18 12.61 6.88 -21.27
C ARG A 18 12.48 7.90 -20.14
N LYS A 19 11.28 8.45 -19.93
CA LYS A 19 11.02 9.40 -18.84
C LYS A 19 11.39 8.76 -17.50
N LYS A 20 12.36 9.36 -16.80
CA LYS A 20 12.67 9.06 -15.39
C LYS A 20 11.35 9.07 -14.59
N SER A 21 11.22 8.16 -13.62
CA SER A 21 10.02 7.95 -12.81
C SER A 21 9.33 9.27 -12.46
N SER A 22 7.99 9.31 -12.57
CA SER A 22 7.22 10.53 -12.34
C SER A 22 7.56 11.15 -10.98
N PRO A 23 7.63 12.49 -10.84
CA PRO A 23 7.85 13.13 -9.53
C PRO A 23 6.86 12.64 -8.45
N LEU A 24 5.60 12.39 -8.86
CA LEU A 24 4.57 11.86 -7.98
C LEU A 24 4.89 10.42 -7.52
N GLU A 25 5.40 9.60 -8.44
CA GLU A 25 5.80 8.22 -8.13
C GLU A 25 6.99 8.19 -7.17
N LYS A 26 8.00 9.04 -7.38
CA LYS A 26 9.13 9.19 -6.45
C LYS A 26 8.67 9.60 -5.06
N LEU A 27 7.74 10.56 -4.97
CA LEU A 27 7.17 10.99 -3.71
C LEU A 27 6.40 9.86 -3.02
N ALA A 28 5.56 9.15 -3.77
CA ALA A 28 4.79 8.00 -3.27
C ALA A 28 5.73 6.90 -2.73
N MET A 29 6.81 6.58 -3.44
CA MET A 29 7.78 5.58 -2.98
C MET A 29 8.58 6.05 -1.77
N LYS A 30 8.91 7.34 -1.67
CA LYS A 30 9.58 7.89 -0.48
C LYS A 30 8.65 7.86 0.74
N ALA A 31 7.37 8.20 0.56
CA ALA A 31 6.35 8.10 1.59
C ALA A 31 6.16 6.64 2.04
N TRP A 32 6.10 5.71 1.08
CA TRP A 32 6.05 4.28 1.36
C TRP A 32 7.26 3.84 2.18
N LYS A 33 8.48 4.18 1.74
CA LYS A 33 9.72 3.88 2.47
C LYS A 33 9.66 4.38 3.91
N ALA A 34 9.24 5.62 4.12
CA ALA A 34 9.11 6.18 5.47
C ALA A 34 8.05 5.45 6.30
N SER A 35 6.93 5.04 5.69
CA SER A 35 5.87 4.32 6.40
C SER A 35 6.29 2.94 6.89
N VAL A 36 7.22 2.28 6.19
CA VAL A 36 7.70 0.92 6.50
C VAL A 36 9.08 0.89 7.15
N SER A 37 9.73 2.04 7.36
CA SER A 37 11.13 2.10 7.80
C SER A 37 11.37 1.60 9.22
N GLY A 38 10.33 1.53 10.07
CA GLY A 38 10.48 1.05 11.44
C GLY A 38 9.16 0.71 12.14
N PRO A 39 9.22 0.05 13.30
CA PRO A 39 8.04 -0.41 14.02
C PRO A 39 7.09 0.72 14.44
N ALA A 40 7.63 1.87 14.85
CA ALA A 40 6.85 3.04 15.25
C ALA A 40 6.20 3.75 14.06
N MET A 41 6.91 3.89 12.93
CA MET A 41 6.32 4.41 11.69
C MET A 41 5.22 3.48 11.17
N LEU A 42 5.41 2.17 11.28
CA LEU A 42 4.39 1.17 10.92
C LEU A 42 3.16 1.24 11.83
N SER A 43 3.33 1.47 13.14
CA SER A 43 2.17 1.62 14.04
C SER A 43 1.39 2.90 13.74
N LEU A 44 2.10 4.00 13.48
CA LEU A 44 1.49 5.27 13.10
C LEU A 44 0.77 5.17 11.76
N SER A 45 1.38 4.53 10.76
CA SER A 45 0.76 4.34 9.44
C SER A 45 -0.50 3.47 9.52
N ASN A 46 -0.54 2.48 10.42
CA ASN A 46 -1.77 1.72 10.70
C ASN A 46 -2.88 2.60 11.29
N VAL A 47 -2.56 3.51 12.21
CA VAL A 47 -3.54 4.46 12.78
C VAL A 47 -4.03 5.42 11.69
N MET A 48 -3.12 5.98 10.90
CA MET A 48 -3.47 6.87 9.79
C MET A 48 -4.33 6.17 8.74
N GLY A 49 -4.00 4.91 8.41
CA GLY A 49 -4.81 4.08 7.51
C GLY A 49 -6.23 3.86 8.04
N ARG A 50 -6.40 3.69 9.35
CA ARG A 50 -7.72 3.54 9.99
C ARG A 50 -8.59 4.80 9.90
N ILE A 51 -7.97 5.97 10.01
CA ILE A 51 -8.68 7.26 9.87
C ILE A 51 -9.03 7.47 8.40
N ALA A 52 -8.06 7.25 7.50
CA ALA A 52 -8.23 7.44 6.07
C ALA A 52 -9.30 6.51 5.46
N GLN A 53 -9.47 5.29 5.98
CA GLN A 53 -10.53 4.38 5.50
C GLN A 53 -11.92 4.74 6.02
N MET A 54 -12.05 5.50 7.11
CA MET A 54 -13.34 5.78 7.77
C MET A 54 -14.42 6.27 6.79
N PRO A 55 -14.17 7.23 5.88
CA PRO A 55 -15.18 7.67 4.91
C PRO A 55 -15.55 6.61 3.84
N PHE A 56 -14.70 5.60 3.62
CA PHE A 56 -14.89 4.57 2.60
C PHE A 56 -15.44 3.25 3.15
N VAL A 57 -15.40 3.05 4.47
CA VAL A 57 -15.96 1.87 5.13
C VAL A 57 -17.47 2.02 5.28
N ARG A 58 -18.23 1.05 4.75
CA ARG A 58 -19.68 0.92 4.99
C ARG A 58 -19.96 -0.48 5.55
N LYS A 59 -20.64 -0.54 6.69
CA LYS A 59 -20.95 -1.81 7.41
C LYS A 59 -19.68 -2.66 7.70
N GLY A 60 -18.59 -2.02 8.12
CA GLY A 60 -17.33 -2.70 8.45
C GLY A 60 -16.58 -3.27 7.23
N ARG A 61 -16.99 -2.93 6.00
CA ARG A 61 -16.36 -3.39 4.76
C ARG A 61 -16.00 -2.23 3.85
N LEU A 62 -14.85 -2.33 3.20
CA LEU A 62 -14.41 -1.44 2.15
C LEU A 62 -15.06 -1.91 0.84
N ARG A 63 -16.16 -1.26 0.45
CA ARG A 63 -17.01 -1.72 -0.67
C ARG A 63 -16.51 -1.22 -2.02
N ARG A 64 -15.97 0.01 -2.08
CA ARG A 64 -15.49 0.62 -3.33
C ARG A 64 -14.47 1.72 -3.03
N LEU A 65 -13.28 1.61 -3.61
CA LEU A 65 -12.28 2.67 -3.60
C LEU A 65 -12.54 3.67 -4.73
N PRO A 66 -12.12 4.94 -4.57
CA PRO A 66 -12.11 5.91 -5.66
C PRO A 66 -11.18 5.43 -6.81
N PRO A 67 -11.47 5.80 -8.07
CA PRO A 67 -10.52 5.62 -9.17
C PRO A 67 -9.18 6.32 -8.87
N PRO A 68 -8.02 5.76 -9.28
CA PRO A 68 -7.82 4.55 -10.09
C PRO A 68 -7.85 3.23 -9.30
N LEU A 69 -7.89 3.28 -7.97
CA LEU A 69 -7.81 2.09 -7.10
C LEU A 69 -9.10 1.27 -7.06
N SER A 70 -10.17 1.77 -7.68
CA SER A 70 -11.47 1.09 -7.80
C SER A 70 -11.38 -0.34 -8.37
N GLY A 71 -10.37 -0.63 -9.20
CA GLY A 71 -10.14 -1.98 -9.74
C GLY A 71 -9.94 -3.04 -8.65
N TRP A 72 -9.29 -2.68 -7.54
CA TRP A 72 -8.99 -3.61 -6.44
C TRP A 72 -10.23 -3.99 -5.63
N THR A 73 -11.28 -3.16 -5.69
CA THR A 73 -12.56 -3.41 -5.00
C THR A 73 -13.72 -3.70 -5.94
N ARG A 74 -13.44 -3.87 -7.24
CA ARG A 74 -14.45 -4.11 -8.27
C ARG A 74 -15.13 -5.46 -8.11
N HIS A 75 -14.34 -6.49 -7.81
CA HIS A 75 -14.81 -7.88 -7.69
C HIS A 75 -14.73 -8.42 -6.25
N ARG A 76 -14.03 -7.73 -5.34
CA ARG A 76 -13.84 -8.17 -3.96
C ARG A 76 -13.98 -7.02 -2.98
N SER A 77 -14.75 -7.23 -1.91
CA SER A 77 -14.77 -6.29 -0.78
C SER A 77 -13.71 -6.68 0.25
N PHE A 78 -13.04 -5.68 0.82
CA PHE A 78 -12.10 -5.91 1.91
C PHE A 78 -12.79 -5.71 3.27
N PRO A 79 -12.40 -6.48 4.31
CA PRO A 79 -12.74 -6.10 5.67
C PRO A 79 -12.09 -4.75 6.00
N ALA A 80 -12.75 -3.95 6.84
CA ALA A 80 -12.13 -2.75 7.37
C ALA A 80 -10.86 -3.11 8.17
N ILE A 81 -9.87 -2.21 8.17
CA ILE A 81 -8.68 -2.36 9.00
C ILE A 81 -9.15 -2.49 10.46
N SER A 82 -8.69 -3.55 11.12
CA SER A 82 -9.06 -3.91 12.48
C SER A 82 -8.71 -2.80 13.48
N SER A 83 -9.49 -2.73 14.56
CA SER A 83 -9.23 -1.83 15.69
C SER A 83 -7.94 -2.16 16.45
N SER A 84 -7.46 -3.39 16.33
CA SER A 84 -6.27 -3.89 17.02
C SER A 84 -5.22 -4.33 16.02
N SER A 85 -3.97 -3.91 16.24
CA SER A 85 -2.84 -4.39 15.43
C SER A 85 -2.70 -5.91 15.59
N PHE A 86 -2.14 -6.57 14.58
CA PHE A 86 -1.88 -8.00 14.66
C PHE A 86 -1.05 -8.37 15.91
N ARG A 87 -0.02 -7.58 16.25
CA ARG A 87 0.79 -7.79 17.46
C ARG A 87 -0.05 -7.72 18.74
N ALA A 88 -0.99 -6.78 18.83
CA ALA A 88 -1.88 -6.65 19.98
C ALA A 88 -2.84 -7.85 20.09
N ARG A 89 -3.39 -8.30 18.95
CA ARG A 89 -4.23 -9.50 18.88
C ARG A 89 -3.45 -10.76 19.26
N TRP A 90 -2.23 -10.88 18.75
CA TRP A 90 -1.33 -11.99 19.06
C TRP A 90 -1.05 -12.09 20.56
N LYS A 91 -0.73 -10.96 21.20
CA LYS A 91 -0.47 -10.91 22.64
C LYS A 91 -1.69 -11.25 23.49
N LYS A 92 -2.90 -10.99 22.98
CA LYS A 92 -4.17 -11.31 23.66
C LYS A 92 -4.57 -12.79 23.56
N GLY A 93 -3.89 -13.59 22.74
CA GLY A 93 -4.37 -14.91 22.35
C GLY A 93 -5.39 -14.76 21.22
N ILE A 94 -5.07 -15.32 20.06
CA ILE A 94 -6.01 -15.35 18.94
C ILE A 94 -7.03 -16.42 19.25
N GLU A 95 -8.25 -16.01 19.61
CA GLU A 95 -9.46 -16.85 19.50
C GLU A 95 -9.91 -16.97 18.04
#